data_AF-A0A2J6WKG8-F1
#
_entry.id   AF-A0A2J6WKG8-F1
#
_cell.length_a   1.000
_cell.length_b   1.000
_cell.length_c   1.000
_cell.angle_alpha   90.00
_cell.angle_beta   90.00
_cell.angle_gamma   90.00
#
_symmetry.space_group_name_H-M   'P 1'
#
loop_
_entity.id
_entity.type
_entity.pdbx_description
1 polymer ?
#
loop_
_entity_poly.entity_id
_entity_poly.type
_entity_poly.pdbx_seq_one_letter_code
_entity_poly.pdbx_strand_id
1 'polypeptide(L)' 'MRSKGLWVWMTFFCCGLLFINYPFIKIFDKKIFIFKIPLIYFYFFIGWVGSIIVVYIFRRIFLRNED' A
#
# COMPACT_ATOMS: atom_id res chain seq x y z
N MET A 1 -13.68 -17.75 15.12
CA MET A 1 -13.12 -16.41 14.79
C MET A 1 -11.93 -16.53 13.83
N ARG A 2 -12.08 -17.03 12.59
CA ARG A 2 -10.99 -17.10 11.59
C ARG A 2 -11.29 -16.38 10.27
N SER A 3 -12.54 -15.97 10.06
CA SER A 3 -12.98 -15.33 8.81
C SER A 3 -12.58 -13.85 8.72
N LYS A 4 -12.62 -13.09 9.83
CA LYS A 4 -12.45 -11.62 9.80
C LYS A 4 -11.07 -11.16 9.31
N GLY A 5 -10.00 -11.88 9.64
CA GLY A 5 -8.64 -11.56 9.18
C GLY A 5 -8.46 -11.74 7.66
N LEU A 6 -9.10 -12.74 7.06
CA LEU A 6 -9.01 -13.02 5.62
C LEU A 6 -9.58 -11.88 4.77
N TRP A 7 -10.75 -11.34 5.15
CA TRP A 7 -11.35 -10.22 4.43
C TRP A 7 -10.48 -8.97 4.47
N VAL A 8 -9.83 -8.70 5.60
CA VAL A 8 -8.92 -7.55 5.73
C VAL A 8 -7.66 -7.76 4.89
N TRP A 9 -7.08 -8.96 4.91
CA TRP A 9 -5.91 -9.29 4.09
C TRP A 9 -6.21 -9.20 2.59
N MET A 10 -7.36 -9.72 2.16
CA MET A 10 -7.87 -9.57 0.79
C MET A 10 -8.06 -8.09 0.41
N THR A 11 -8.56 -7.26 1.32
CA THR A 11 -8.74 -5.82 1.08
C THR A 11 -7.39 -5.12 0.85
N PHE A 12 -6.36 -5.43 1.66
CA PHE A 12 -5.02 -4.86 1.45
C PHE A 12 -4.37 -5.34 0.17
N PHE A 13 -4.54 -6.63 -0.17
CA PHE A 13 -4.02 -7.17 -1.41
C PHE A 13 -4.68 -6.52 -2.64
N CYS A 14 -6.01 -6.39 -2.67
CA CYS A 14 -6.72 -5.66 -3.72
C CYS A 14 -6.28 -4.19 -3.78
N CYS A 15 -6.11 -3.53 -2.64
CA CYS A 15 -5.66 -2.14 -2.59
C CYS A 15 -4.25 -1.98 -3.18
N GLY A 16 -3.32 -2.88 -2.84
CA GLY A 16 -1.98 -2.91 -3.42
C GLY A 16 -2.00 -3.17 -4.94
N LEU A 17 -2.84 -4.10 -5.41
CA LEU A 17 -3.02 -4.35 -6.83
C LEU A 17 -3.55 -3.13 -7.59
N LEU A 18 -4.46 -2.35 -6.99
CA LEU A 18 -4.97 -1.12 -7.61
C LEU A 18 -3.86 -0.07 -7.77
N PHE A 19 -3.04 0.13 -6.74
CA PHE A 19 -1.96 1.12 -6.77
C PHE A 19 -0.84 0.74 -7.75
N ILE A 20 -0.54 -0.55 -7.91
CA ILE A 20 0.48 -1.05 -8.85
C ILE A 20 -0.08 -1.19 -10.28
N ASN A 21 -1.33 -0.78 -10.55
CA ASN A 21 -1.92 -0.92 -11.88
C ASN A 21 -2.42 0.41 -12.45
N TYR A 22 -2.95 0.38 -13.66
CA TYR A 22 -3.66 1.50 -14.26
C TYR A 22 -4.88 1.87 -13.41
N PRO A 23 -5.18 3.17 -13.17
CA PRO A 23 -4.54 4.36 -13.75
C PRO A 23 -3.38 4.91 -12.91
N PHE A 24 -3.15 4.41 -11.70
CA PHE A 24 -2.20 5.01 -10.75
C PHE A 24 -0.78 5.06 -11.29
N ILE A 25 -0.27 3.96 -11.87
CA ILE A 25 1.05 3.97 -12.50
C ILE A 25 1.13 5.06 -13.58
N LYS A 26 0.11 5.21 -14.42
CA LYS A 26 0.12 6.20 -15.51
C LYS A 26 0.10 7.64 -15.01
N ILE A 27 -0.47 7.90 -13.84
CA ILE A 27 -0.46 9.23 -13.22
C ILE A 27 0.97 9.64 -12.84
N PHE A 28 1.77 8.70 -12.35
CA PHE A 28 3.14 8.93 -11.88
C PHE A 28 4.22 8.62 -12.91
N ASP A 29 3.88 7.89 -13.99
CA ASP A 29 4.72 7.66 -15.17
C ASP A 29 4.75 8.89 -16.10
N LYS A 30 5.11 10.04 -15.51
CA LYS A 30 5.39 11.27 -16.25
C LYS A 30 6.90 11.42 -16.35
N LYS A 31 7.39 12.10 -17.40
CA LYS A 31 8.80 12.50 -17.56
C LYS A 31 9.21 13.61 -16.58
N ILE A 32 8.78 13.50 -15.33
CA ILE A 32 9.12 14.39 -14.22
C ILE A 32 10.24 13.68 -13.46
N PHE A 33 11.36 14.37 -13.33
CA PHE A 33 12.52 13.90 -12.59
C PHE A 33 12.67 14.75 -11.33
N ILE A 34 12.64 14.11 -10.17
CA ILE A 34 12.98 14.74 -8.89
C ILE A 34 14.39 14.25 -8.53
N PHE A 35 15.34 15.15 -8.30
CA PHE A 35 16.74 14.79 -8.05
C PHE A 35 17.36 13.86 -9.13
N LYS A 36 16.95 14.01 -10.40
CA LYS A 36 17.33 13.13 -11.55
C LYS A 36 16.78 11.70 -11.48
N ILE A 37 15.91 11.40 -10.52
CA ILE A 37 15.24 10.11 -10.39
C ILE A 37 13.80 10.25 -10.91
N PRO A 38 13.32 9.32 -11.76
CA PRO A 38 11.93 9.34 -12.22
C PRO A 38 10.92 9.31 -11.06
N LEU A 39 9.85 10.09 -11.20
CA LEU A 39 8.78 10.21 -10.19
C LEU A 39 8.19 8.85 -9.77
N ILE A 40 8.15 7.88 -10.68
CA ILE A 40 7.62 6.53 -10.43
C ILE A 40 8.35 5.81 -9.28
N TYR A 41 9.65 6.03 -9.09
CA TYR A 41 10.39 5.39 -8.00
C TYR A 41 10.01 5.96 -6.64
N PHE A 42 9.81 7.27 -6.55
CA PHE A 42 9.28 7.90 -5.33
C PHE A 42 7.89 7.40 -5.01
N TYR A 43 7.04 7.25 -6.04
CA TYR A 43 5.71 6.67 -5.88
C TYR A 43 5.77 5.27 -5.27
N PHE A 44 6.58 4.37 -5.83
CA PHE A 44 6.74 3.02 -5.29
C PHE A 44 7.33 3.03 -3.87
N PHE A 45 8.29 3.92 -3.58
CA PHE A 45 8.88 4.00 -2.26
C PHE A 45 7.87 4.46 -1.19
N ILE A 46 7.06 5.49 -1.50
CA ILE A 46 5.96 5.94 -0.64
C ILE A 46 4.91 4.84 -0.47
N GLY A 47 4.53 4.17 -1.56
CA GLY A 47 3.60 3.03 -1.52
C GLY A 47 4.11 1.90 -0.63
N TRP A 48 5.41 1.59 -0.69
CA TRP A 48 6.06 0.59 0.14
C TRP A 48 6.05 0.98 1.62
N VAL A 49 6.52 2.18 1.97
CA VAL A 49 6.47 2.67 3.37
C VAL A 49 5.03 2.72 3.89
N GLY A 50 4.09 3.18 3.06
CA GLY A 50 2.67 3.17 3.36
C GLY A 50 2.14 1.77 3.68
N SER A 51 2.54 0.76 2.90
CA SER A 51 2.13 -0.64 3.15
C SER A 51 2.61 -1.15 4.51
N ILE A 52 3.83 -0.80 4.93
CA ILE A 52 4.38 -1.16 6.24
C ILE A 52 3.59 -0.49 7.36
N ILE A 53 3.29 0.81 7.22
CA ILE A 53 2.51 1.57 8.21
C ILE A 53 1.11 0.96 8.38
N VAL A 54 0.46 0.62 7.27
CA VAL A 54 -0.88 0.01 7.27
C VAL A 54 -0.86 -1.35 7.98
N VAL A 55 0.11 -2.21 7.68
CA VAL A 55 0.28 -3.51 8.37
C VAL A 55 0.57 -3.31 9.85
N TYR A 56 1.41 -2.33 10.21
CA TYR A 56 1.72 -2.01 11.60
C TYR A 56 0.48 -1.56 12.38
N ILE A 57 -0.29 -0.62 11.83
CA ILE A 57 -1.55 -0.14 12.44
C ILE A 57 -2.54 -1.30 12.55
N PHE A 58 -2.67 -2.12 11.50
CA PHE A 58 -3.57 -3.27 11.51
C PHE A 58 -3.18 -4.27 12.59
N ARG A 59 -1.89 -4.62 12.72
CA ARG A 59 -1.40 -5.48 13.80
C ARG A 59 -1.76 -4.91 15.17
N ARG A 60 -1.55 -3.60 15.37
CA ARG A 60 -1.83 -2.93 16.65
C ARG A 60 -3.33 -2.92 16.98
N ILE A 61 -4.18 -2.67 15.99
CA ILE A 61 -5.64 -2.66 16.17
C ILE A 61 -6.16 -4.08 16.40
N PHE A 62 -5.69 -5.05 15.61
CA PHE A 62 -6.15 -6.44 15.72
C PHE A 62 -5.80 -7.05 17.08
N LEU A 63 -4.55 -6.88 17.55
CA LEU A 63 -4.13 -7.33 18.88
C LEU A 63 -4.98 -6.72 20.00
N ARG A 64 -5.30 -5.42 19.93
CA ARG A 64 -6.13 -4.75 20.93
C ARG A 64 -7.56 -5.32 21.02
N ASN A 65 -8.08 -5.94 19.96
CA ASN A 65 -9.44 -6.48 19.97
C ASN A 65 -9.51 -7.93 20.50
N GLU A 66 -8.37 -8.56 20.77
CA GLU A 66 -8.30 -9.91 21.36
C GLU A 66 -8.04 -9.90 22.88
N ASP A 67 -7.69 -8.74 23.45
CA ASP A 67 -7.63 -8.46 24.90
C ASP A 67 -9.00 -8.00 25.42
#